data_AF-A0A382IFY3-F1
#
_entry.id   AF-A0A382IFY3-F1
#
_cell.length_a   1.000
_cell.length_b   1.000
_cell.length_c   1.000
_cell.angle_alpha   90.00
_cell.angle_beta   90.00
_cell.angle_gamma   90.00
#
_symmetry.space_group_name_H-M   'P 1'
#
loop_
_entity.id
_entity.type
_entity.pdbx_description
1 polymer ?
#
loop_
_entity_poly.entity_id
_entity_poly.type
_entity_poly.pdbx_seq_one_letter_code
_entity_poly.pdbx_strand_id
1 'polypeptide(L)'
;MDSFNKQIFQAGNLAVLYDRRSREYMVHLQESDQFKSHIGNLNHSEIIGKPEGSWLPTTTGHLLLAFKPTRFQYTLNMPRVATIIYPKDLGSITTYSNIFPGAKVVEAGSGSGSLTITLSEMVGEDGHVDSYDIRQDMSLAAKSNLQTYNPDYNNVSFHIGDVSEAIPHHDVDSLLLDLPEPWHVVDSAAQCLKLGGTFLSFLPNISQVSDLVEQIKKHPEFSLINTIEIMERSWDVSGRTIRPSHRMIAHTGFITTTRKCIPRPKRS
;
A
#
# COMPACT_ATOMS: atom_id res chain seq x y z
N MET A 1 1.50 17.43 27.14
CA MET A 1 1.78 16.17 27.85
C MET A 1 1.38 14.94 27.03
N ASP A 2 0.49 15.04 26.04
CA ASP A 2 0.07 13.91 25.18
C ASP A 2 1.08 13.41 24.13
N SER A 3 2.04 14.23 23.69
CA SER A 3 2.99 13.81 22.64
C SER A 3 4.03 12.79 23.12
N PHE A 4 4.40 12.82 24.41
CA PHE A 4 5.35 11.86 25.00
C PHE A 4 4.72 10.45 25.12
N ASN A 5 3.42 10.35 25.40
CA ASN A 5 2.73 9.06 25.46
C ASN A 5 2.65 8.36 24.09
N LYS A 6 2.62 9.12 22.98
CA LYS A 6 2.68 8.54 21.62
C LYS A 6 4.04 7.90 21.31
N GLN A 7 5.09 8.26 22.05
CA GLN A 7 6.45 7.75 21.84
C GLN A 7 6.78 6.55 22.75
N ILE A 8 5.82 6.06 23.53
CA ILE A 8 6.01 4.88 24.39
C ILE A 8 5.38 3.66 23.71
N PHE A 9 6.04 2.51 23.82
CA PHE A 9 5.49 1.23 23.38
C PHE A 9 4.38 0.75 24.31
N GLN A 10 3.25 0.36 23.73
CA GLN A 10 2.12 -0.23 24.46
C GLN A 10 1.88 -1.66 23.98
N ALA A 11 1.20 -2.47 24.79
CA ALA A 11 0.68 -3.75 24.34
C ALA A 11 -0.25 -3.54 23.12
N GLY A 12 -0.17 -4.44 22.15
CA GLY A 12 -0.87 -4.33 20.86
C GLY A 12 -0.19 -3.41 19.84
N ASN A 13 0.86 -2.67 20.20
CA ASN A 13 1.63 -1.92 19.21
C ASN A 13 2.53 -2.86 18.39
N LEU A 14 2.81 -2.45 17.16
CA LEU A 14 3.92 -3.01 16.38
C LEU A 14 5.24 -2.35 16.79
N ALA A 15 6.31 -3.14 16.78
CA ALA A 15 7.68 -2.67 16.91
C ALA A 15 8.57 -3.28 15.83
N VAL A 16 9.57 -2.52 15.39
CA VAL A 16 10.68 -3.00 14.57
C VAL A 16 11.95 -2.96 15.40
N LEU A 17 12.60 -4.10 15.50
CA LEU A 17 13.86 -4.30 16.20
C LEU A 17 15.00 -4.34 15.18
N TYR A 18 16.07 -3.59 15.45
CA TYR A 18 17.29 -3.61 14.65
C TYR A 18 18.44 -4.20 15.44
N ASP A 19 19.17 -5.11 14.81
CA ASP A 19 20.45 -5.56 15.35
C ASP A 19 21.63 -4.69 14.90
N ARG A 20 22.83 -5.00 15.39
CA ARG A 20 24.08 -4.34 14.99
C ARG A 20 24.36 -4.35 13.47
N ARG A 21 23.78 -5.29 12.73
CA ARG A 21 23.94 -5.42 11.27
C ARG A 21 22.80 -4.73 10.51
N SER A 22 21.97 -3.95 11.20
CA SER A 22 20.79 -3.30 10.65
C SER A 22 19.78 -4.29 10.06
N ARG A 23 19.75 -5.54 10.54
CA ARG A 23 18.67 -6.47 10.20
C ARG A 23 17.42 -6.07 10.97
N GLU A 24 16.30 -6.03 10.25
CA GLU A 24 15.00 -5.65 10.77
C GLU A 24 14.19 -6.87 11.20
N TYR A 25 13.51 -6.77 12.34
CA TYR A 25 12.58 -7.76 12.83
C TYR A 25 11.30 -7.06 13.30
N MET A 26 10.19 -7.26 12.59
CA MET A 26 8.90 -6.70 13.00
C MET A 26 8.19 -7.67 13.95
N VAL A 27 7.72 -7.16 15.08
CA VAL A 27 7.01 -7.91 16.12
C VAL A 27 5.73 -7.18 16.53
N HIS A 28 4.72 -7.96 16.92
CA HIS A 28 3.50 -7.45 17.53
C HIS A 28 3.59 -7.64 19.05
N LEU A 29 3.58 -6.53 19.80
CA LEU A 29 3.87 -6.55 21.23
C LEU A 29 2.69 -7.13 22.01
N GLN A 30 2.95 -8.18 22.77
CA GLN A 30 2.00 -8.82 23.69
C GLN A 30 2.71 -9.10 25.01
N GLU A 31 2.11 -8.76 26.15
CA GLU A 31 2.78 -8.80 27.47
C GLU A 31 3.43 -10.15 27.81
N SER A 32 2.82 -11.25 27.38
CA SER A 32 3.26 -12.61 27.66
C SER A 32 4.17 -13.24 26.59
N ASP A 33 4.45 -12.53 25.50
CA ASP A 33 5.20 -13.07 24.36
C ASP A 33 6.65 -12.54 24.32
N GLN A 34 7.48 -13.15 23.47
CA GLN A 34 8.89 -12.80 23.33
C GLN A 34 9.37 -12.87 21.88
N PHE A 35 10.24 -11.94 21.51
CA PHE A 35 11.04 -12.05 20.31
C PHE A 35 12.09 -13.15 20.50
N LYS A 36 12.19 -14.07 19.52
CA LYS A 36 13.15 -15.19 19.53
C LYS A 36 14.05 -15.12 18.31
N SER A 37 15.36 -15.25 18.53
CA SER A 37 16.33 -15.24 17.44
C SER A 37 17.63 -15.96 17.83
N HIS A 38 18.49 -16.20 16.83
CA HIS A 38 19.83 -16.74 17.05
C HIS A 38 20.76 -15.78 17.82
N ILE A 39 20.40 -14.49 17.96
CA ILE A 39 21.12 -13.50 18.76
C ILE A 39 20.51 -13.32 20.16
N GLY A 40 19.71 -14.27 20.63
CA GLY A 40 19.05 -14.25 21.93
C GLY A 40 17.57 -13.85 21.85
N ASN A 41 16.90 -13.97 22.99
CA ASN A 41 15.49 -13.65 23.13
C ASN A 41 15.30 -12.31 23.85
N LEU A 42 14.16 -11.66 23.64
CA LEU A 42 13.76 -10.42 24.31
C LEU A 42 12.27 -10.49 24.63
N ASN A 43 11.89 -10.44 25.92
CA ASN A 43 10.48 -10.44 26.29
C ASN A 43 9.82 -9.13 25.87
N HIS A 44 8.61 -9.19 25.33
CA HIS A 44 7.90 -7.98 24.92
C HIS A 44 7.58 -7.05 26.09
N SER A 45 7.38 -7.58 27.29
CA SER A 45 7.22 -6.80 28.53
C SER A 45 8.42 -5.92 28.86
N GLU A 46 9.62 -6.23 28.35
CA GLU A 46 10.82 -5.38 28.50
C GLU A 46 10.85 -4.23 27.48
N ILE A 47 10.08 -4.34 26.39
CA ILE A 47 9.90 -3.31 25.36
C ILE A 47 8.74 -2.38 25.74
N ILE A 48 7.62 -2.94 26.21
CA ILE A 48 6.44 -2.19 26.62
C ILE A 48 6.79 -1.20 27.75
N GLY A 49 6.27 0.01 27.67
CA GLY A 49 6.58 1.10 28.60
C GLY A 49 7.90 1.82 28.33
N LYS A 50 8.71 1.35 27.37
CA LYS A 50 9.92 2.05 26.93
C LYS A 50 9.62 3.05 25.82
N PRO A 51 10.41 4.14 25.71
CA PRO A 51 10.30 5.05 24.58
C PRO A 51 10.86 4.45 23.29
N GLU A 52 10.39 4.90 22.14
CA GLU A 52 11.00 4.64 20.84
C GLU A 52 12.47 5.10 20.83
N GLY A 53 13.32 4.36 20.12
CA GLY A 53 14.78 4.56 20.11
C GLY A 53 15.51 3.91 21.30
N SER A 54 14.83 3.08 22.10
CA SER A 54 15.46 2.35 23.20
C SER A 54 16.39 1.23 22.71
N TRP A 55 17.54 1.10 23.36
CA TRP A 55 18.44 -0.06 23.23
C TRP A 55 18.11 -1.09 24.30
N LEU A 56 17.77 -2.31 23.87
CA LEU A 56 17.29 -3.38 24.74
C LEU A 56 18.21 -4.61 24.59
N PRO A 57 18.78 -5.13 25.68
CA PRO A 57 19.62 -6.31 25.63
C PRO A 57 18.77 -7.57 25.45
N THR A 58 19.22 -8.50 24.62
CA THR A 58 18.71 -9.87 24.59
C THR A 58 19.27 -10.69 25.75
N THR A 59 18.76 -11.90 25.94
CA THR A 59 19.27 -12.88 26.93
C THR A 59 20.76 -13.22 26.77
N THR A 60 21.36 -12.98 25.61
CA THR A 60 22.79 -13.21 25.34
C THR A 60 23.62 -11.92 25.38
N GLY A 61 22.99 -10.78 25.72
CA GLY A 61 23.65 -9.48 25.84
C GLY A 61 23.77 -8.69 24.53
N HIS A 62 23.25 -9.20 23.41
CA HIS A 62 23.19 -8.41 22.17
C HIS A 62 22.18 -7.28 22.31
N LEU A 63 22.54 -6.07 21.88
CA LEU A 63 21.62 -4.93 21.90
C LEU A 63 20.77 -4.88 20.64
N LEU A 64 19.46 -4.70 20.83
CA LEU A 64 18.48 -4.40 19.80
C LEU A 64 17.98 -2.96 19.96
N LEU A 65 17.87 -2.22 18.86
CA LEU A 65 17.27 -0.88 18.83
C LEU A 65 15.80 -0.99 18.40
N ALA A 66 14.88 -0.43 19.19
CA ALA A 66 13.44 -0.56 18.94
C ALA A 66 12.79 0.76 18.47
N PHE A 67 11.99 0.69 17.40
CA PHE A 67 11.12 1.78 16.92
C PHE A 67 9.72 1.26 16.60
N LYS A 68 8.71 2.13 16.51
CA LYS A 68 7.48 1.79 15.79
C LYS A 68 7.79 1.71 14.29
N PRO A 69 7.14 0.81 13.54
CA PRO A 69 7.39 0.68 12.12
C PRO A 69 7.03 1.96 11.37
N THR A 70 7.92 2.40 10.48
CA THR A 70 7.53 3.35 9.42
C THR A 70 6.56 2.68 8.44
N ARG A 71 5.88 3.46 7.59
CA ARG A 71 5.01 2.88 6.56
C ARG A 71 5.75 1.97 5.60
N PHE A 72 6.90 2.41 5.14
CA PHE A 72 7.81 1.63 4.32
C PHE A 72 8.07 0.24 4.92
N GLN A 73 8.40 0.20 6.21
CA GLN A 73 8.73 -1.06 6.90
C GLN A 73 7.51 -1.94 7.12
N TYR A 74 6.37 -1.37 7.49
CA TYR A 74 5.15 -2.14 7.65
C TYR A 74 4.77 -2.82 6.33
N THR A 75 4.74 -2.07 5.22
CA THR A 75 4.42 -2.61 3.89
C THR A 75 5.34 -3.78 3.52
N LEU A 76 6.64 -3.68 3.80
CA LEU A 76 7.58 -4.75 3.48
C LEU A 76 7.49 -5.96 4.42
N ASN A 77 7.07 -5.79 5.67
CA ASN A 77 7.10 -6.85 6.66
C ASN A 77 5.71 -7.41 7.02
N MET A 78 4.61 -6.81 6.55
CA MET A 78 3.26 -7.27 6.84
C MET A 78 3.02 -8.69 6.27
N PRO A 79 2.13 -9.48 6.89
CA PRO A 79 1.73 -10.78 6.37
C PRO A 79 1.26 -10.70 4.91
N ARG A 80 1.79 -11.57 4.05
CA ARG A 80 1.50 -11.57 2.62
C ARG A 80 0.74 -12.83 2.23
N VAL A 81 -0.46 -12.64 1.69
CA VAL A 81 -1.24 -13.68 1.00
C VAL A 81 -1.12 -13.56 -0.52
N ALA A 82 -0.69 -12.39 -0.99
CA ALA A 82 -0.44 -12.05 -2.39
C ALA A 82 0.82 -11.18 -2.50
N THR A 83 1.32 -11.01 -3.72
CA THR A 83 2.35 -10.01 -4.00
C THR A 83 1.83 -8.63 -3.65
N ILE A 84 2.67 -7.80 -3.04
CA ILE A 84 2.32 -6.44 -2.63
C ILE A 84 2.77 -5.44 -3.68
N ILE A 85 2.10 -4.29 -3.72
CA ILE A 85 2.63 -3.10 -4.38
C ILE A 85 3.74 -2.53 -3.49
N TYR A 86 4.93 -2.36 -4.07
CA TYR A 86 6.11 -1.91 -3.32
C TYR A 86 6.00 -0.42 -2.94
N PRO A 87 6.66 0.03 -1.85
CA PRO A 87 6.59 1.43 -1.40
C PRO A 87 6.92 2.47 -2.48
N LYS A 88 7.92 2.20 -3.34
CA LYS A 88 8.27 3.09 -4.48
C LYS A 88 7.10 3.33 -5.44
N ASP A 89 6.27 2.31 -5.63
CA ASP A 89 5.13 2.33 -6.53
C ASP A 89 3.93 2.95 -5.81
N LEU A 90 3.71 2.67 -4.52
CA LEU A 90 2.63 3.27 -3.72
C LEU A 90 2.68 4.81 -3.70
N GLY A 91 3.87 5.40 -3.50
CA GLY A 91 4.04 6.85 -3.53
C GLY A 91 3.74 7.45 -4.91
N SER A 92 4.10 6.73 -5.98
CA SER A 92 3.80 7.15 -7.35
C SER A 92 2.31 7.00 -7.65
N ILE A 93 1.72 5.84 -7.34
CA ILE A 93 0.30 5.53 -7.53
C ILE A 93 -0.58 6.58 -6.86
N THR A 94 -0.33 6.91 -5.60
CA THR A 94 -1.12 7.94 -4.89
C THR A 94 -1.03 9.32 -5.55
N THR A 95 0.17 9.69 -6.01
CA THR A 95 0.40 10.96 -6.72
C THR A 95 -0.29 10.99 -8.08
N TYR A 96 -0.10 9.95 -8.90
CA TYR A 96 -0.67 9.86 -10.25
C TYR A 96 -2.18 9.63 -10.24
N SER A 97 -2.73 9.03 -9.18
CA SER A 97 -4.18 8.89 -8.97
C SER A 97 -4.86 10.15 -8.45
N ASN A 98 -4.13 11.22 -8.12
CA ASN A 98 -4.68 12.44 -7.52
C ASN A 98 -5.50 12.14 -6.25
N ILE A 99 -4.91 11.40 -5.31
CA ILE A 99 -5.53 11.14 -4.00
C ILE A 99 -5.37 12.36 -3.10
N PHE A 100 -6.43 12.74 -2.39
CA PHE A 100 -6.45 13.89 -1.47
C PHE A 100 -7.36 13.62 -0.26
N PRO A 101 -7.21 14.35 0.85
CA PRO A 101 -8.09 14.22 2.01
C PRO A 101 -9.56 14.49 1.65
N GLY A 102 -10.48 13.60 2.01
CA GLY A 102 -11.89 13.66 1.64
C GLY A 102 -12.25 12.96 0.33
N ALA A 103 -11.28 12.37 -0.39
CA ALA A 103 -11.56 11.68 -1.65
C ALA A 103 -12.37 10.39 -1.44
N LYS A 104 -13.26 10.10 -2.39
CA LYS A 104 -13.94 8.82 -2.58
C LYS A 104 -13.14 7.97 -3.55
N VAL A 105 -12.57 6.88 -3.07
CA VAL A 105 -11.67 6.02 -3.84
C VAL A 105 -12.23 4.62 -3.93
N VAL A 106 -12.22 4.05 -5.13
CA VAL A 106 -12.49 2.62 -5.33
C VAL A 106 -11.16 1.93 -5.66
N GLU A 107 -10.87 0.85 -4.96
CA GLU A 107 -9.77 -0.06 -5.26
C GLU A 107 -10.33 -1.44 -5.62
N ALA A 108 -9.72 -2.14 -6.57
CA ALA A 108 -10.02 -3.54 -6.82
C ALA A 108 -8.76 -4.38 -6.95
N GLY A 109 -8.77 -5.54 -6.29
CA GLY A 109 -7.59 -6.32 -5.98
C GLY A 109 -7.07 -5.96 -4.59
N SER A 110 -7.84 -6.30 -3.56
CA SER A 110 -7.49 -5.95 -2.16
C SER A 110 -6.17 -6.60 -1.74
N GLY A 111 -5.92 -7.84 -2.23
CA GLY A 111 -4.67 -8.55 -2.04
C GLY A 111 -4.25 -8.65 -0.57
N SER A 112 -3.04 -8.21 -0.25
CA SER A 112 -2.58 -8.14 1.15
C SER A 112 -2.83 -6.77 1.83
N GLY A 113 -3.49 -5.82 1.14
CA GLY A 113 -3.91 -4.53 1.70
C GLY A 113 -2.85 -3.42 1.71
N SER A 114 -1.72 -3.55 1.02
CA SER A 114 -0.67 -2.51 1.01
C SER A 114 -1.16 -1.19 0.41
N LEU A 115 -1.89 -1.28 -0.69
CA LEU A 115 -2.47 -0.12 -1.35
C LEU A 115 -3.68 0.39 -0.55
N THR A 116 -4.59 -0.50 -0.10
CA THR A 116 -5.71 -0.15 0.78
C THR A 116 -5.30 0.67 2.01
N ILE A 117 -4.26 0.24 2.74
CA ILE A 117 -3.73 0.96 3.91
C ILE A 117 -3.24 2.36 3.52
N THR A 118 -2.54 2.45 2.39
CA THR A 118 -2.01 3.72 1.88
C THR A 118 -3.14 4.66 1.50
N LEU A 119 -4.17 4.16 0.82
CA LEU A 119 -5.34 4.93 0.43
C LEU A 119 -6.11 5.43 1.66
N SER A 120 -6.39 4.55 2.62
CA SER A 120 -7.06 4.89 3.89
C SER A 120 -6.37 6.04 4.62
N GLU A 121 -5.04 6.00 4.71
CA GLU A 121 -4.25 7.07 5.33
C GLU A 121 -4.32 8.39 4.54
N MET A 122 -4.26 8.34 3.21
CA MET A 122 -4.24 9.53 2.34
C MET A 122 -5.59 10.22 2.20
N VAL A 123 -6.69 9.46 2.17
CA VAL A 123 -8.03 10.04 2.10
C VAL A 123 -8.48 10.62 3.44
N GLY A 124 -7.88 10.18 4.55
CA GLY A 124 -8.18 10.70 5.89
C GLY A 124 -9.60 10.38 6.37
N GLU A 125 -9.97 10.97 7.51
CA GLU A 125 -11.24 10.68 8.21
C GLU A 125 -12.49 11.10 7.42
N ASP A 126 -12.38 12.16 6.61
CA ASP A 126 -13.49 12.67 5.78
C ASP A 126 -13.60 11.97 4.42
N GLY A 127 -12.60 11.16 4.05
CA GLY A 127 -12.58 10.40 2.81
C GLY A 127 -13.01 8.95 3.01
N HIS A 128 -13.10 8.19 1.93
CA HIS A 128 -13.52 6.79 2.01
C HIS A 128 -12.90 5.94 0.92
N VAL A 129 -12.55 4.69 1.27
CA VAL A 129 -12.04 3.68 0.35
C VAL A 129 -13.02 2.51 0.27
N ASP A 130 -13.55 2.23 -0.91
CA ASP A 130 -14.29 1.01 -1.21
C ASP A 130 -13.35 -0.01 -1.88
N SER A 131 -12.94 -1.02 -1.12
CA SER A 131 -11.97 -2.04 -1.54
C SER A 131 -12.68 -3.32 -1.96
N TYR A 132 -12.57 -3.67 -3.23
CA TYR A 132 -13.19 -4.86 -3.83
C TYR A 132 -12.19 -6.00 -3.99
N ASP A 133 -12.67 -7.23 -3.77
CA ASP A 133 -11.98 -8.44 -4.19
C ASP A 133 -13.01 -9.54 -4.51
N ILE A 134 -12.77 -10.32 -5.57
CA ILE A 134 -13.62 -11.49 -5.87
C ILE A 134 -13.37 -12.63 -4.87
N ARG A 135 -12.25 -12.59 -4.16
CA ARG A 135 -11.81 -13.61 -3.23
C ARG A 135 -11.96 -13.16 -1.79
N GLN A 136 -12.76 -13.90 -1.03
CA GLN A 136 -13.01 -13.61 0.38
C GLN A 136 -11.75 -13.71 1.24
N ASP A 137 -10.85 -14.64 0.96
CA ASP A 137 -9.60 -14.79 1.71
C ASP A 137 -8.67 -13.58 1.54
N MET A 138 -8.62 -13.00 0.34
CA MET A 138 -7.86 -11.77 0.07
C MET A 138 -8.46 -10.57 0.80
N SER A 139 -9.77 -10.38 0.69
CA SER A 139 -10.48 -9.30 1.37
C SER A 139 -10.29 -9.35 2.90
N LEU A 140 -10.41 -10.55 3.49
CA LEU A 140 -10.19 -10.73 4.93
C LEU A 140 -8.73 -10.49 5.34
N ALA A 141 -7.76 -10.90 4.53
CA ALA A 141 -6.35 -10.65 4.80
C ALA A 141 -6.02 -9.15 4.76
N ALA A 142 -6.48 -8.44 3.74
CA ALA A 142 -6.32 -6.99 3.64
C ALA A 142 -6.95 -6.26 4.83
N LYS A 143 -8.17 -6.65 5.23
CA LYS A 143 -8.85 -6.12 6.43
C LYS A 143 -8.06 -6.37 7.71
N SER A 144 -7.57 -7.59 7.91
CA SER A 144 -6.75 -7.96 9.07
C SER A 144 -5.46 -7.14 9.13
N ASN A 145 -4.80 -6.94 7.99
CA ASN A 145 -3.59 -6.13 7.89
C ASN A 145 -3.87 -4.63 8.12
N LEU A 146 -5.01 -4.11 7.67
CA LEU A 146 -5.44 -2.73 7.96
C LEU A 146 -5.65 -2.53 9.46
N GLN A 147 -6.40 -3.42 10.10
CA GLN A 147 -6.69 -3.35 11.54
C GLN A 147 -5.44 -3.55 12.41
N THR A 148 -4.53 -4.44 11.99
CA THR A 148 -3.23 -4.63 12.65
C THR A 148 -2.37 -3.37 12.52
N TYR A 149 -2.41 -2.71 11.36
CA TYR A 149 -1.66 -1.50 11.12
C TYR A 149 -2.20 -0.33 11.95
N ASN A 150 -3.50 -0.09 11.86
CA ASN A 150 -4.19 0.93 12.62
C ASN A 150 -5.63 0.50 12.90
N PRO A 151 -5.97 0.11 14.15
CA PRO A 151 -7.30 -0.35 14.49
C PRO A 151 -8.36 0.76 14.46
N ASP A 152 -7.95 2.03 14.47
CA ASP A 152 -8.85 3.18 14.49
C ASP A 152 -9.36 3.55 13.07
N TYR A 153 -8.77 2.98 12.01
CA TYR A 153 -9.23 3.21 10.64
C TYR A 153 -10.62 2.62 10.41
N ASN A 154 -11.58 3.50 10.16
CA ASN A 154 -12.99 3.19 9.92
C ASN A 154 -13.48 3.69 8.54
N ASN A 155 -12.58 4.24 7.73
CA ASN A 155 -12.84 4.84 6.41
C ASN A 155 -12.62 3.88 5.24
N VAL A 156 -12.68 2.56 5.49
CA VAL A 156 -12.54 1.52 4.46
C VAL A 156 -13.70 0.54 4.54
N SER A 157 -14.37 0.31 3.42
CA SER A 157 -15.37 -0.74 3.25
C SER A 157 -14.81 -1.84 2.36
N PHE A 158 -14.88 -3.09 2.83
CA PHE A 158 -14.43 -4.26 2.09
C PHE A 158 -15.62 -4.97 1.47
N HIS A 159 -15.56 -5.20 0.16
CA HIS A 159 -16.64 -5.77 -0.64
C HIS A 159 -16.17 -7.04 -1.35
N ILE A 160 -17.05 -8.04 -1.40
CA ILE A 160 -16.86 -9.23 -2.24
C ILE A 160 -17.65 -9.03 -3.52
N GLY A 161 -16.96 -8.93 -4.66
CA GLY A 161 -17.61 -8.71 -5.95
C GLY A 161 -16.62 -8.46 -7.08
N ASP A 162 -17.11 -8.66 -8.32
CA ASP A 162 -16.36 -8.41 -9.54
C ASP A 162 -16.68 -7.02 -10.09
N VAL A 163 -15.67 -6.15 -10.08
CA VAL A 163 -15.79 -4.76 -10.57
C VAL A 163 -15.92 -4.66 -12.09
N SER A 164 -15.64 -5.75 -12.82
CA SER A 164 -15.90 -5.79 -14.27
C SER A 164 -17.39 -5.85 -14.59
N GLU A 165 -18.21 -6.41 -13.70
CA GLU A 165 -19.66 -6.44 -13.88
C GLU A 165 -20.31 -5.09 -13.52
N ALA A 166 -19.98 -4.56 -12.34
CA ALA A 166 -20.47 -3.27 -11.88
C ALA A 166 -19.63 -2.72 -10.74
N ILE A 167 -19.56 -1.39 -10.66
CA ILE A 167 -19.08 -0.67 -9.48
C ILE A 167 -20.27 0.17 -8.98
N PRO A 168 -20.98 -0.24 -7.91
CA PRO A 168 -22.21 0.39 -7.45
C PRO A 168 -21.96 1.71 -6.67
N HIS A 169 -21.06 2.55 -7.21
CA HIS A 169 -20.68 3.84 -6.67
C HIS A 169 -20.74 4.89 -7.78
N HIS A 170 -20.98 6.13 -7.40
CA HIS A 170 -21.01 7.26 -8.31
C HIS A 170 -20.16 8.41 -7.75
N ASP A 171 -19.77 9.31 -8.64
CA ASP A 171 -18.92 10.46 -8.33
C ASP A 171 -17.61 10.06 -7.62
N VAL A 172 -17.05 8.91 -8.00
CA VAL A 172 -15.76 8.42 -7.51
C VAL A 172 -14.65 9.34 -8.01
N ASP A 173 -13.77 9.77 -7.11
CA ASP A 173 -12.64 10.64 -7.44
C ASP A 173 -11.56 9.87 -8.20
N SER A 174 -11.23 8.67 -7.70
CA SER A 174 -10.18 7.82 -8.26
C SER A 174 -10.53 6.34 -8.19
N LEU A 175 -10.31 5.62 -9.29
CA LEU A 175 -10.41 4.17 -9.40
C LEU A 175 -9.01 3.58 -9.59
N LEU A 176 -8.62 2.64 -8.74
CA LEU A 176 -7.31 2.00 -8.76
C LEU A 176 -7.47 0.48 -8.93
N LEU A 177 -6.86 -0.09 -9.96
CA LEU A 177 -6.96 -1.52 -10.29
C LEU A 177 -5.59 -2.21 -10.21
N ASP A 178 -5.48 -3.20 -9.32
CA ASP A 178 -4.40 -4.21 -9.30
C ASP A 178 -5.00 -5.57 -9.65
N LEU A 179 -5.41 -5.71 -10.91
CA LEU A 179 -6.15 -6.86 -11.44
C LEU A 179 -5.41 -7.45 -12.65
N PRO A 180 -5.56 -8.76 -12.93
CA PRO A 180 -4.94 -9.38 -14.10
C PRO A 180 -5.52 -8.88 -15.43
N GLU A 181 -6.82 -8.52 -15.45
CA GLU A 181 -7.56 -8.17 -16.67
C GLU A 181 -8.35 -6.86 -16.49
N PRO A 182 -7.69 -5.72 -16.23
CA PRO A 182 -8.36 -4.45 -15.91
C PRO A 182 -9.14 -3.86 -17.09
N TRP A 183 -8.88 -4.35 -18.30
CA TRP A 183 -9.57 -3.91 -19.51
C TRP A 183 -11.06 -4.29 -19.55
N HIS A 184 -11.49 -5.25 -18.74
CA HIS A 184 -12.91 -5.57 -18.56
C HIS A 184 -13.65 -4.58 -17.66
N VAL A 185 -12.92 -3.70 -16.96
CA VAL A 185 -13.51 -2.73 -16.00
C VAL A 185 -13.75 -1.36 -16.67
N VAL A 186 -13.30 -1.13 -17.90
CA VAL A 186 -13.35 0.20 -18.55
C VAL A 186 -14.76 0.78 -18.58
N ASP A 187 -15.77 -0.02 -18.92
CA ASP A 187 -17.17 0.44 -18.98
C ASP A 187 -17.71 0.79 -17.58
N SER A 188 -17.48 -0.09 -16.59
CA SER A 188 -17.86 0.15 -15.19
C SER A 188 -17.13 1.36 -14.59
N ALA A 189 -15.86 1.56 -14.96
CA ALA A 189 -15.06 2.72 -14.56
C ALA A 189 -15.64 4.02 -15.12
N ALA A 190 -16.09 4.01 -16.38
CA ALA A 190 -16.76 5.16 -16.97
C ALA A 190 -18.07 5.50 -16.24
N GLN A 191 -18.79 4.51 -15.73
CA GLN A 191 -20.05 4.75 -15.00
C GLN A 191 -19.85 5.31 -13.59
N CYS A 192 -18.79 4.87 -12.88
CA CYS A 192 -18.60 5.23 -11.47
C CYS A 192 -17.81 6.54 -11.26
N LEU A 193 -16.84 6.83 -12.12
CA LEU A 193 -15.97 8.00 -11.95
C LEU A 193 -16.74 9.31 -12.18
N LYS A 194 -16.39 10.36 -11.43
CA LYS A 194 -16.82 11.72 -11.77
C LYS A 194 -16.12 12.22 -13.04
N LEU A 195 -16.65 13.27 -13.68
CA LEU A 195 -15.91 13.96 -14.73
C LEU A 195 -14.59 14.52 -14.17
N GLY A 196 -13.48 14.24 -14.86
CA GLY A 196 -12.13 14.52 -14.37
C GLY A 196 -11.60 13.49 -13.36
N GLY A 197 -12.38 12.50 -12.96
CA GLY A 197 -11.90 11.40 -12.11
C GLY A 197 -10.77 10.62 -12.79
N THR A 198 -9.89 10.04 -11.97
CA THR A 198 -8.71 9.32 -12.44
C THR A 198 -8.96 7.82 -12.42
N PHE A 199 -8.64 7.15 -13.51
CA PHE A 199 -8.52 5.69 -13.55
C PHE A 199 -7.03 5.35 -13.64
N LEU A 200 -6.51 4.64 -12.65
CA LEU A 200 -5.18 4.06 -12.61
C LEU A 200 -5.25 2.53 -12.60
N SER A 201 -4.36 1.86 -13.35
CA SER A 201 -4.09 0.44 -13.21
C SER A 201 -2.59 0.17 -13.04
N PHE A 202 -2.27 -0.79 -12.16
CA PHE A 202 -0.93 -1.32 -11.97
C PHE A 202 -0.83 -2.71 -12.60
N LEU A 203 0.11 -2.88 -13.54
CA LEU A 203 0.19 -4.10 -14.37
C LEU A 203 1.63 -4.62 -14.48
N PRO A 204 1.91 -5.91 -14.24
CA PRO A 204 3.27 -6.41 -14.33
C PRO A 204 3.79 -6.54 -15.77
N ASN A 205 2.91 -6.79 -16.76
CA ASN A 205 3.31 -7.09 -18.13
C ASN A 205 2.91 -6.00 -19.13
N ILE A 206 3.80 -5.72 -20.09
CA ILE A 206 3.54 -4.72 -21.13
C ILE A 206 2.41 -5.12 -22.10
N SER A 207 2.16 -6.41 -22.27
CA SER A 207 1.02 -6.90 -23.06
C SER A 207 -0.32 -6.51 -22.41
N GLN A 208 -0.45 -6.69 -21.09
CA GLN A 208 -1.63 -6.28 -20.34
C GLN A 208 -1.86 -4.76 -20.45
N VAL A 209 -0.78 -3.98 -20.42
CA VAL A 209 -0.84 -2.53 -20.66
C VAL A 209 -1.38 -2.24 -22.05
N SER A 210 -0.90 -2.95 -23.08
CA SER A 210 -1.38 -2.80 -24.45
C SER A 210 -2.89 -3.05 -24.54
N ASP A 211 -3.37 -4.17 -23.96
CA ASP A 211 -4.79 -4.54 -23.96
C ASP A 211 -5.66 -3.48 -23.26
N LEU A 212 -5.22 -3.00 -22.10
CA LEU A 212 -5.90 -1.93 -21.36
C LEU A 212 -5.95 -0.63 -22.17
N VAL A 213 -4.83 -0.19 -22.73
CA VAL A 213 -4.75 1.04 -23.52
C VAL A 213 -5.63 0.96 -24.76
N GLU A 214 -5.68 -0.19 -25.43
CA GLU A 214 -6.58 -0.41 -26.56
C GLU A 214 -8.06 -0.31 -26.19
N GLN A 215 -8.47 -0.89 -25.05
CA GLN A 215 -9.85 -0.77 -24.59
C GLN A 215 -10.19 0.67 -24.15
N ILE A 216 -9.31 1.34 -23.41
CA ILE A 216 -9.53 2.75 -23.02
C ILE A 216 -9.68 3.64 -24.27
N LYS A 217 -8.89 3.43 -25.32
CA LYS A 217 -8.97 4.21 -26.58
C LYS A 217 -10.30 4.02 -27.32
N LYS A 218 -10.97 2.88 -27.15
CA LYS A 218 -12.29 2.62 -27.74
C LYS A 218 -13.40 3.34 -26.99
N HIS A 219 -13.18 3.67 -25.71
CA HIS A 219 -14.18 4.31 -24.88
C HIS A 219 -14.15 5.84 -25.04
N PRO A 220 -15.25 6.50 -25.43
CA PRO A 220 -15.25 7.92 -25.77
C PRO A 220 -15.08 8.86 -24.56
N GLU A 221 -15.33 8.35 -23.35
CA GLU A 221 -15.26 9.14 -22.10
C GLU A 221 -13.90 9.10 -21.41
N PHE A 222 -12.85 8.60 -22.07
CA PHE A 222 -11.50 8.59 -21.49
C PHE A 222 -10.49 9.27 -22.41
N SER A 223 -9.56 10.00 -21.80
CA SER A 223 -8.46 10.67 -22.50
C SER A 223 -7.23 10.84 -21.63
N LEU A 224 -6.14 11.35 -22.21
CA LEU A 224 -4.87 11.60 -21.53
C LEU A 224 -4.25 10.32 -20.94
N ILE A 225 -4.25 9.23 -21.73
CA ILE A 225 -3.61 7.98 -21.34
C ILE A 225 -2.10 8.23 -21.16
N ASN A 226 -1.57 7.84 -20.00
CA ASN A 226 -0.16 7.91 -19.67
C ASN A 226 0.30 6.62 -18.99
N THR A 227 1.42 6.06 -19.44
CA THR A 227 2.02 4.83 -18.88
C THR A 227 3.46 5.10 -18.48
N ILE A 228 3.83 4.72 -17.26
CA ILE A 228 5.19 4.84 -16.72
C ILE A 228 5.60 3.57 -15.96
N GLU A 229 6.88 3.46 -15.65
CA GLU A 229 7.42 2.55 -14.63
C GLU A 229 8.39 3.31 -13.72
N ILE A 230 8.59 2.83 -12.50
CA ILE A 230 9.45 3.48 -11.50
C ILE A 230 10.65 2.60 -11.19
N MET A 231 11.85 3.12 -11.44
CA MET A 231 13.11 2.45 -11.09
C MET A 231 13.72 3.09 -9.84
N GLU A 232 13.86 2.31 -8.76
CA GLU A 232 14.56 2.73 -7.55
C GLU A 232 15.95 2.08 -7.51
N ARG A 233 17.01 2.89 -7.44
CA ARG A 233 18.39 2.42 -7.42
C ARG A 233 19.06 2.77 -6.10
N SER A 234 19.22 1.77 -5.25
CA SER A 234 19.90 1.90 -3.96
C SER A 234 21.41 2.12 -4.12
N TRP A 235 22.00 2.80 -3.14
CA TRP A 235 23.42 3.08 -3.06
C TRP A 235 24.01 2.52 -1.77
N ASP A 236 25.14 1.83 -1.89
CA ASP A 236 25.97 1.43 -0.77
C ASP A 236 26.84 2.64 -0.39
N VAL A 237 26.49 3.33 0.69
CA VAL A 237 27.22 4.49 1.23
C VAL A 237 27.74 4.15 2.62
N SER A 238 28.98 3.66 2.70
CA SER A 238 29.62 3.29 3.97
C SER A 238 31.14 3.41 3.88
N GLY A 239 31.72 4.28 4.72
CA GLY A 239 33.16 4.52 4.76
C GLY A 239 33.70 4.99 3.40
N ARG A 240 34.53 4.16 2.77
CA ARG A 240 35.09 4.41 1.42
C ARG A 240 34.25 3.82 0.28
N THR A 241 33.21 3.05 0.59
CA THR A 241 32.30 2.50 -0.41
C THR A 241 31.20 3.52 -0.67
N ILE A 242 31.19 4.10 -1.88
CA ILE A 242 30.16 5.02 -2.35
C ILE A 242 29.86 4.64 -3.80
N ARG A 243 28.88 3.77 -4.00
CA ARG A 243 28.49 3.26 -5.32
C ARG A 243 27.06 2.73 -5.31
N PRO A 244 26.41 2.58 -6.47
CA PRO A 244 25.17 1.84 -6.53
C PRO A 244 25.31 0.41 -5.98
N SER A 245 24.27 -0.08 -5.35
CA SER A 245 24.19 -1.46 -4.86
C SER A 245 24.30 -2.44 -6.03
N HIS A 246 24.92 -3.60 -5.79
CA HIS A 246 25.16 -4.61 -6.83
C HIS A 246 23.89 -5.26 -7.38
N ARG A 247 22.82 -5.25 -6.60
CA ARG A 247 21.51 -5.79 -6.97
C ARG A 247 20.46 -4.70 -6.80
N MET A 248 19.45 -4.73 -7.65
CA MET A 248 18.26 -3.89 -7.54
C MET A 248 17.04 -4.67 -7.98
N ILE A 249 15.86 -4.23 -7.55
CA ILE A 249 14.60 -4.65 -8.14
C ILE A 249 14.46 -3.88 -9.45
N ALA A 250 14.63 -4.58 -10.57
CA ALA A 250 14.65 -3.96 -11.89
C ALA A 250 13.25 -3.61 -12.39
N HIS A 251 12.23 -4.39 -12.02
CA HIS A 251 10.85 -4.21 -12.44
C HIS A 251 9.88 -4.67 -11.36
N THR A 252 8.74 -4.01 -11.27
CA THR A 252 7.60 -4.42 -10.43
C THR A 252 6.32 -4.39 -11.26
N GLY A 253 6.03 -3.26 -11.89
CA GLY A 253 4.90 -3.09 -12.78
C GLY A 253 4.86 -1.70 -13.41
N PHE A 254 4.01 -1.59 -14.41
CA PHE A 254 3.67 -0.35 -15.09
C PHE A 254 2.49 0.31 -14.39
N ILE A 255 2.54 1.63 -14.27
CA ILE A 255 1.43 2.47 -13.84
C ILE A 255 0.82 3.09 -15.09
N THR A 256 -0.42 2.72 -15.40
CA THR A 256 -1.19 3.32 -16.51
C THR A 256 -2.33 4.15 -15.95
N THR A 257 -2.45 5.39 -16.40
CA THR A 257 -3.48 6.34 -15.98
C THR A 257 -4.27 6.86 -17.16
N THR A 258 -5.53 7.23 -16.92
CA THR A 258 -6.39 7.95 -17.85
C THR A 258 -7.37 8.82 -17.04
N ARG A 259 -7.99 9.82 -17.68
CA ARG A 259 -8.98 10.69 -17.03
C ARG A 259 -10.33 10.59 -17.71
N LYS A 260 -11.39 10.54 -16.89
CA LYS A 260 -12.76 10.60 -17.40
C LYS A 260 -13.04 12.01 -17.96
N CYS A 261 -13.60 12.08 -19.16
CA CYS A 261 -13.96 13.32 -19.82
C CYS A 261 -15.28 13.17 -20.57
N ILE A 262 -15.85 14.29 -21.00
CA ILE A 262 -16.96 14.24 -21.95
C ILE A 262 -16.46 13.72 -23.32
N PRO A 263 -17.30 13.01 -24.08
CA PRO A 263 -16.95 12.56 -25.42
C PRO A 263 -16.47 13.69 -26.34
N ARG A 264 -15.44 13.41 -27.13
CA ARG A 264 -14.96 14.37 -28.12
C ARG A 264 -16.07 14.68 -29.13
N PRO A 265 -16.35 15.96 -29.43
CA PRO A 265 -17.32 16.32 -30.46
C PRO A 265 -16.94 15.68 -31.80
N LYS A 266 -17.93 15.17 -32.54
CA LYS A 266 -17.71 14.76 -33.94
C LYS A 266 -17.26 16.00 -34.72
N ARG A 267 -16.20 15.87 -35.51
CA ARG A 267 -15.86 16.91 -36.49
C ARG A 267 -17.02 16.99 -37.49
N SER A 268 -17.65 18.16 -37.55
CA SER A 268 -18.61 18.53 -38.60
C SER A 268 -17.95 18.48 -39.97
#